data_AF-A0A380E0A8-F1
#
_entry.id   AF-A0A380E0A8-F1
#
_cell.length_a   1.000
_cell.length_b   1.000
_cell.length_c   1.000
_cell.angle_alpha   90.00
_cell.angle_beta   90.00
_cell.angle_gamma   90.00
#
_symmetry.space_group_name_H-M   'P 1'
#
loop_
_entity.id
_entity.type
_entity.pdbx_description
1 polymer ?
#
loop_
_entity_poly.entity_id
_entity_poly.type
_entity_poly.pdbx_seq_one_letter_code
_entity_poly.pdbx_strand_id
1 'polypeptide(L)' 'MKDREYKKEIEEKNRQLRAINEHKLQFIIHDNGEGIESGCEIKSISQRVKHLNGTLEVESNKGTKLIIEMPTGGIA' A
#
# COMPACT_ATOMS: atom_id res chain seq x y z
N MET A 1 4.86 3.73 -38.62
CA MET A 1 5.71 2.86 -37.77
C MET A 1 5.72 3.32 -36.32
N LYS A 2 6.01 4.60 -36.03
CA LYS A 2 6.09 5.15 -34.66
C LYS A 2 4.84 4.92 -33.78
N ASP A 3 3.64 5.05 -34.31
CA ASP A 3 2.40 4.82 -33.54
C ASP A 3 2.22 3.38 -33.04
N ARG A 4 2.75 2.40 -33.79
CA ARG A 4 2.65 0.99 -33.42
C ARG A 4 3.65 0.62 -32.33
N GLU A 5 4.83 1.24 -32.36
CA GLU A 5 5.82 1.17 -31.28
C GLU A 5 5.31 1.82 -30.01
N TYR A 6 4.75 3.04 -30.12
CA TYR A 6 4.22 3.77 -28.98
C TYR A 6 3.10 3.02 -28.25
N LYS A 7 2.18 2.40 -29.01
CA LYS A 7 1.13 1.56 -28.44
C LYS A 7 1.69 0.33 -27.70
N LYS A 8 2.70 -0.33 -28.26
CA LYS A 8 3.36 -1.46 -27.59
C LYS A 8 4.01 -1.04 -26.28
N GLU A 9 4.67 0.11 -26.27
CA GLU A 9 5.35 0.63 -25.08
C GLU A 9 4.37 0.93 -23.95
N ILE A 10 3.19 1.48 -24.27
CA ILE A 10 2.11 1.70 -23.31
C ILE A 10 1.53 0.37 -22.78
N GLU A 11 1.31 -0.62 -23.65
CA GLU A 11 0.82 -1.94 -23.24
C GLU A 11 1.80 -2.67 -22.31
N GLU A 12 3.10 -2.61 -22.60
CA GLU A 12 4.17 -3.16 -21.77
C GLU A 12 4.18 -2.51 -20.38
N LYS A 13 4.10 -1.17 -20.34
CA LYS A 13 4.11 -0.40 -19.10
C LYS A 13 2.86 -0.67 -18.25
N ASN A 14 1.70 -0.80 -18.88
CA ASN A 14 0.45 -1.16 -18.20
C ASN A 14 0.48 -2.59 -17.65
N ARG A 15 1.12 -3.53 -18.35
CA ARG A 15 1.30 -4.90 -17.85
C ARG A 15 2.20 -4.93 -16.62
N GLN A 16 3.31 -4.19 -16.65
CA GLN A 16 4.21 -4.05 -15.50
C GLN A 16 3.50 -3.42 -14.29
N LEU A 17 2.70 -2.37 -14.51
CA LEU A 17 1.89 -1.74 -13.46
C LEU A 17 0.87 -2.72 -12.83
N ARG A 18 0.25 -3.59 -13.64
CA ARG A 18 -0.65 -4.63 -13.13
C ARG A 18 0.08 -5.69 -12.31
N ALA A 19 1.22 -6.18 -12.79
CA ALA A 19 2.03 -7.15 -12.05
C ALA A 19 2.55 -6.57 -10.71
N ILE A 20 2.95 -5.30 -10.68
CA ILE A 20 3.31 -4.60 -9.43
C ILE A 20 2.11 -4.55 -8.47
N ASN A 21 0.90 -4.36 -8.99
CA ASN A 21 -0.32 -4.33 -8.18
C ASN A 21 -0.81 -5.71 -7.70
N GLU A 22 -0.43 -6.80 -8.37
CA GLU A 22 -0.78 -8.18 -7.97
C GLU A 22 0.07 -8.68 -6.79
N HIS A 23 1.23 -8.06 -6.54
CA HIS A 23 2.19 -8.47 -5.52
C HIS A 23 2.18 -7.51 -4.33
N LYS A 24 1.13 -7.56 -3.51
CA LYS A 24 1.01 -6.77 -2.27
C LYS A 24 0.86 -7.67 -1.06
N LEU A 25 1.53 -7.31 0.03
CA LEU A 25 1.26 -7.81 1.37
C LEU A 25 0.34 -6.83 2.08
N GLN A 26 -0.74 -7.35 2.67
CA GLN A 26 -1.65 -6.60 3.50
C GLN A 26 -1.62 -7.14 4.93
N PHE A 27 -1.40 -6.24 5.89
CA PHE A 27 -1.52 -6.52 7.31
C PHE A 27 -2.71 -5.74 7.85
N ILE A 28 -3.68 -6.46 8.41
CA ILE A 28 -4.82 -5.86 9.11
C ILE A 28 -4.68 -6.22 10.59
N ILE A 29 -4.54 -5.19 11.42
CA ILE A 29 -4.48 -5.33 12.88
C ILE A 29 -5.71 -4.64 13.45
N HIS A 30 -6.45 -5.33 14.31
CA HIS A 30 -7.66 -4.79 14.91
C HIS A 30 -7.73 -5.14 16.40
N ASP A 31 -8.12 -4.15 17.20
CA ASP A 31 -8.52 -4.30 18.60
C ASP A 31 -9.85 -3.60 18.84
N ASN A 32 -10.53 -3.99 19.92
CA ASN A 32 -11.82 -3.45 20.34
C ASN A 32 -11.72 -2.57 21.60
N GLY A 33 -10.54 -2.01 21.88
CA GLY A 33 -10.31 -1.12 23.01
C GLY A 33 -10.84 0.30 22.79
N GLU A 34 -10.22 1.27 23.47
CA GLU A 34 -10.63 2.68 23.41
C GLU A 34 -10.21 3.39 22.10
N GLY A 35 -9.29 2.80 21.34
CA GLY A 35 -8.68 3.43 20.17
C GLY A 35 -7.49 4.34 20.51
N ILE A 36 -7.04 5.10 19.52
CA ILE A 36 -5.94 6.06 19.59
C ILE A 36 -6.51 7.48 19.71
N GLU A 37 -5.96 8.27 20.64
CA GLU A 37 -6.34 9.68 20.79
C GLU A 37 -6.08 10.48 19.50
N SER A 38 -7.02 11.38 19.18
CA SER A 38 -6.90 12.26 18.02
C SER A 38 -5.61 13.09 18.08
N GLY A 39 -4.81 13.04 17.01
CA GLY A 39 -3.53 13.74 16.92
C GLY A 39 -2.32 12.94 17.39
N CYS A 40 -2.52 11.74 17.95
CA CYS A 40 -1.42 10.83 18.22
C CYS A 40 -0.92 10.22 16.90
N GLU A 41 0.36 10.41 16.59
CA GLU A 41 0.96 9.91 15.34
C GLU A 41 1.68 8.58 15.58
N ILE A 42 1.39 7.57 14.74
CA ILE A 42 2.12 6.29 14.73
C ILE A 42 3.39 6.43 13.87
N LYS A 43 4.27 7.34 14.28
CA LYS A 43 5.34 7.91 13.45
C LYS A 43 6.29 6.86 12.87
N SER A 44 6.75 5.90 13.69
CA SER A 44 7.69 4.87 13.24
C SER A 44 7.08 3.95 12.17
N ILE A 45 5.81 3.58 12.31
CA ILE A 45 5.10 2.74 11.34
C ILE A 45 4.87 3.54 10.06
N SER A 46 4.36 4.77 10.16
CA SER A 46 4.15 5.67 9.02
C SER A 46 5.44 5.87 8.20
N GLN A 47 6.55 6.15 8.86
CA GLN A 47 7.86 6.31 8.20
C GLN A 47 8.33 5.03 7.51
N ARG A 48 8.18 3.87 8.16
CA ARG A 48 8.59 2.58 7.57
C ARG A 48 7.73 2.21 6.38
N VAL A 49 6.42 2.35 6.49
CA VAL A 49 5.47 2.07 5.40
C VAL A 49 5.77 2.94 4.19
N LYS A 50 6.00 4.24 4.40
CA LYS A 50 6.40 5.17 3.33
C LYS A 50 7.73 4.77 2.68
N HIS A 51 8.72 4.35 3.47
CA HIS A 51 10.02 3.90 2.95
C HIS A 51 9.90 2.64 2.06
N LEU A 52 8.90 1.79 2.32
CA LEU A 52 8.61 0.58 1.55
C LEU A 52 7.61 0.81 0.41
N ASN A 53 7.33 2.06 0.04
CA ASN A 53 6.32 2.42 -0.96
C ASN A 53 4.92 1.84 -0.65
N GLY A 54 4.61 1.70 0.63
CA GLY A 54 3.32 1.21 1.12
C GLY A 54 2.35 2.32 1.52
N THR A 55 1.18 1.90 1.97
CA THR A 55 0.12 2.75 2.53
C THR A 55 -0.24 2.30 3.95
N LEU A 56 -0.62 3.25 4.80
CA LEU A 56 -1.10 3.02 6.15
C LEU A 56 -2.43 3.76 6.31
N GLU A 57 -3.49 3.04 6.63
CA GLU A 57 -4.77 3.59 7.05
C GLU A 57 -5.01 3.25 8.52
N VAL A 58 -5.52 4.23 9.27
CA VAL A 58 -5.82 4.10 10.69
C VAL A 58 -7.26 4.51 10.93
N GLU A 59 -8.08 3.55 11.35
CA GLU A 59 -9.43 3.81 11.84
C GLU A 59 -9.42 3.68 13.37
N SER A 60 -10.05 4.61 14.06
CA SER A 60 -10.04 4.65 15.53
C SER A 60 -11.42 4.92 16.15
N ASN A 61 -12.49 4.49 15.48
CA ASN A 61 -13.87 4.68 15.94
C ASN A 61 -14.43 3.39 16.58
N LYS A 62 -14.23 3.22 17.91
CA LYS A 62 -14.58 2.02 18.72
C LYS A 62 -13.51 0.92 18.64
N GLY A 63 -12.33 1.21 19.16
CA GLY A 63 -11.13 0.39 19.00
C GLY A 63 -10.20 0.95 17.93
N THR A 64 -9.12 0.24 17.65
CA THR A 64 -8.18 0.60 16.59
C THR A 64 -8.22 -0.42 15.47
N LYS A 65 -8.10 0.06 14.25
CA LYS A 65 -7.82 -0.78 13.09
C LYS A 65 -6.72 -0.13 12.26
N LEU A 66 -5.66 -0.88 12.03
CA LEU A 66 -4.53 -0.50 11.19
C LEU A 66 -4.55 -1.37 9.94
N ILE A 67 -4.54 -0.74 8.77
CA ILE A 67 -4.41 -1.42 7.49
C ILE A 67 -3.09 -0.95 6.89
N ILE A 68 -2.16 -1.88 6.73
CA ILE A 68 -0.86 -1.63 6.11
C ILE A 68 -0.80 -2.42 4.82
N GLU A 69 -0.57 -1.74 3.70
CA GLU A 69 -0.30 -2.39 2.42
C GLU A 69 1.11 -2.04 1.96
N MET A 70 1.84 -3.02 1.43
CA MET A 70 3.16 -2.79 0.85
C MET A 70 3.39 -3.70 -0.36
N PRO A 71 4.07 -3.21 -1.41
CA PRO A 71 4.50 -4.08 -2.51
C PRO A 71 5.52 -5.11 -2.02
N THR A 72 5.44 -6.35 -2.51
CA THR A 72 6.41 -7.42 -2.17
C THR A 72 7.65 -7.42 -3.06
N GLY A 73 7.73 -6.49 -4.02
CA GLY A 73 8.85 -6.41 -4.95
C GLY A 73 8.88 -7.53 -6.00
N GLY A 74 7.77 -8.27 -6.19
CA GLY A 74 7.67 -9.34 -7.20
C GLY A 74 8.23 -10.68 -6.72
N ILE A 75 8.31 -10.91 -5.41
CA ILE A 75 8.54 -12.27 -4.89
C ILE A 75 7.19 -13.00 -4.96
N ALA A 76 7.04 -13.82 -6.00
CA ALA A 76 5.99 -14.82 -6.18
C ALA A 76 6.48 -16.18 -5.67
#